data_AF-A0A1I5PKR3-F1
#
_entry.id   AF-A0A1I5PKR3-F1
#
_cell.length_a   1.000
_cell.length_b   1.000
_cell.length_c   1.000
_cell.angle_alpha   90.00
_cell.angle_beta   90.00
_cell.angle_gamma   90.00
#
_symmetry.space_group_name_H-M   'P 1'
#
loop_
_entity.id
_entity.type
_entity.pdbx_description
1 polymer ?
#
loop_
_entity_poly.entity_id
_entity_poly.type
_entity_poly.pdbx_seq_one_letter_code
_entity_poly.pdbx_strand_id
1 'polypeptide(L)'
;MSDLSLDATQLDRYSRHIILDDVGPEGQKRLLEGSALVVGAGGLGAPVIQYLAAAGVGRLGIVDDDVVERSNLQRQVIHRDADVGRPKAESAEEFVADLNPDIEVEAMERRIAPEEARNLVADYDVVVDCTDNFPTRYMLNDACQIEGVPLCHGAIYKFEGQITTLSPDGPCYRCLFPEAPEPGTVPDCATTGVLGVLPGTVGCLQATEAVKVLLGLGETLTGRLLFYDARELSFETVPYQRNPDCPVCGDDGIDDLAGVDYDGGCGVASD
;
A
#
# COMPACT_ATOMS: atom_id res chain seq x y z
N MET A 1 -24.65 -14.46 15.62
CA MET A 1 -25.19 -14.27 14.26
C MET A 1 -24.76 -12.86 13.89
N SER A 2 -23.98 -12.69 12.81
CA SER A 2 -23.50 -11.35 12.46
C SER A 2 -24.69 -10.44 12.10
N ASP A 3 -24.58 -9.16 12.41
CA ASP A 3 -25.54 -8.12 12.02
C ASP A 3 -25.27 -7.61 10.59
N LEU A 4 -24.66 -8.45 9.75
CA LEU A 4 -24.35 -8.08 8.37
C LEU A 4 -25.67 -8.02 7.58
N SER A 5 -26.10 -6.80 7.26
CA SER A 5 -27.28 -6.55 6.42
C SER A 5 -26.84 -6.22 4.99
N LEU A 6 -26.84 -7.23 4.12
CA LEU A 6 -26.62 -7.05 2.68
C LEU A 6 -27.94 -7.12 1.92
N ASP A 7 -28.07 -6.31 0.88
CA ASP A 7 -29.12 -6.53 -0.12
C ASP A 7 -28.80 -7.76 -1.01
N ALA A 8 -29.72 -8.12 -1.90
CA ALA A 8 -29.55 -9.30 -2.76
C ALA A 8 -28.36 -9.17 -3.73
N THR A 9 -28.06 -7.96 -4.20
CA THR A 9 -26.94 -7.69 -5.11
C THR A 9 -25.62 -7.83 -4.39
N GLN A 10 -25.51 -7.23 -3.20
CA GLN A 10 -24.32 -7.32 -2.36
C GLN A 10 -24.06 -8.75 -1.88
N LEU A 11 -25.12 -9.49 -1.52
CA LEU A 11 -25.01 -10.90 -1.16
C LEU A 11 -24.48 -11.75 -2.32
N ASP A 12 -24.94 -11.49 -3.55
CA ASP A 12 -24.44 -12.17 -4.75
C ASP A 12 -22.95 -11.84 -4.98
N ARG A 13 -22.60 -10.55 -4.95
CA ARG A 13 -21.23 -10.02 -5.12
C ARG A 13 -20.24 -10.67 -4.14
N TYR A 14 -20.55 -10.67 -2.85
CA TYR A 14 -19.64 -11.16 -1.80
C TYR A 14 -19.84 -12.62 -1.42
N SER A 15 -20.70 -13.35 -2.14
CA SER A 15 -21.05 -14.74 -1.83
C SER A 15 -19.82 -15.65 -1.66
N ARG A 16 -18.74 -15.42 -2.41
CA ARG A 16 -17.50 -16.22 -2.35
C ARG A 16 -16.67 -15.99 -1.10
N HIS A 17 -16.72 -14.79 -0.52
CA HIS A 17 -16.10 -14.51 0.77
C HIS A 17 -16.96 -15.05 1.92
N ILE A 18 -18.28 -14.88 1.83
CA ILE A 18 -19.23 -15.27 2.88
C ILE A 18 -19.24 -16.79 3.12
N ILE A 19 -18.98 -17.61 2.09
CA ILE A 19 -18.90 -19.07 2.22
C ILE A 19 -17.53 -19.57 2.70
N LEU A 20 -16.50 -18.72 2.76
CA LEU A 20 -15.17 -19.11 3.19
C LEU A 20 -15.13 -19.12 4.71
N ASP A 21 -14.87 -20.27 5.34
CA ASP A 21 -14.99 -20.45 6.79
C ASP A 21 -14.19 -19.41 7.61
N ASP A 22 -12.97 -19.08 7.17
CA ASP A 22 -12.08 -18.12 7.85
C ASP A 22 -12.46 -16.64 7.62
N VAL A 23 -13.37 -16.36 6.69
CA VAL A 23 -13.89 -15.00 6.41
C VAL A 23 -15.34 -14.92 6.89
N GLY A 24 -16.23 -15.66 6.26
CA GLY A 24 -17.63 -15.75 6.63
C GLY A 24 -18.36 -14.40 6.53
N PRO A 25 -19.61 -14.35 7.04
CA PRO A 25 -20.36 -13.09 7.16
C PRO A 25 -19.65 -12.03 8.01
N GLU A 26 -18.93 -12.42 9.06
CA GLU A 26 -18.27 -11.47 9.96
C GLU A 26 -17.04 -10.83 9.31
N GLY A 27 -16.22 -11.62 8.61
CA GLY A 27 -15.07 -11.10 7.87
C GLY A 27 -15.49 -10.18 6.73
N GLN A 28 -16.53 -10.53 5.98
CA GLN A 28 -17.05 -9.62 4.95
C GLN A 28 -17.58 -8.31 5.56
N LYS A 29 -18.23 -8.38 6.73
CA LYS A 29 -18.63 -7.19 7.48
C LYS A 29 -17.43 -6.32 7.83
N ARG A 30 -16.36 -6.91 8.36
CA ARG A 30 -15.12 -6.18 8.68
C ARG A 30 -14.47 -5.53 7.48
N LEU A 31 -14.52 -6.15 6.30
CA LEU A 31 -14.05 -5.50 5.07
C LEU A 31 -14.91 -4.28 4.73
N LEU A 32 -16.24 -4.43 4.76
CA LEU A 32 -17.18 -3.35 4.46
C LEU A 32 -17.16 -2.19 5.46
N GLU A 33 -16.75 -2.44 6.70
CA GLU A 33 -16.56 -1.41 7.73
C GLU A 33 -15.13 -0.87 7.74
N GLY A 34 -14.18 -1.57 7.10
CA GLY A 34 -12.77 -1.23 7.07
C GLY A 34 -12.41 -0.21 6.01
N SER A 35 -11.25 0.39 6.20
CA SER A 35 -10.73 1.46 5.36
C SER A 35 -9.27 1.22 4.95
N ALA A 36 -8.91 1.61 3.73
CA ALA A 36 -7.54 1.54 3.25
C ALA A 36 -7.12 2.82 2.52
N LEU A 37 -5.91 3.29 2.80
CA LEU A 37 -5.26 4.37 2.06
C LEU A 37 -4.23 3.77 1.10
N VAL A 38 -4.42 3.95 -0.20
CA VAL A 38 -3.47 3.52 -1.24
C VAL A 38 -2.70 4.73 -1.73
N VAL A 39 -1.38 4.74 -1.51
CA VAL A 39 -0.50 5.83 -1.93
C VAL A 39 0.23 5.43 -3.20
N GLY A 40 -0.19 5.99 -4.33
CA GLY A 40 0.21 5.66 -5.68
C GLY A 40 -0.83 4.78 -6.39
N ALA A 41 -1.40 5.29 -7.48
CA ALA A 41 -2.29 4.60 -8.42
C ALA A 41 -1.51 4.02 -9.63
N GLY A 42 -0.19 3.80 -9.46
CA GLY A 42 0.71 3.30 -10.50
C GLY A 42 0.64 1.79 -10.74
N GLY A 43 1.78 1.19 -11.12
CA GLY A 43 1.81 -0.24 -11.48
C GLY A 43 1.50 -1.17 -10.30
N LEU A 44 1.96 -0.81 -9.10
CA LEU A 44 1.65 -1.51 -7.85
C LEU A 44 0.23 -1.17 -7.37
N GLY A 45 -0.14 0.10 -7.45
CA GLY A 45 -1.44 0.61 -7.00
C GLY A 45 -2.61 0.04 -7.77
N ALA A 46 -2.48 -0.12 -9.09
CA ALA A 46 -3.54 -0.63 -9.95
C ALA A 46 -4.18 -1.94 -9.46
N PRO A 47 -3.42 -3.04 -9.27
CA PRO A 47 -3.98 -4.28 -8.70
C PRO A 47 -4.43 -4.12 -7.24
N VAL A 48 -3.76 -3.29 -6.42
CA VAL A 48 -4.18 -3.04 -5.03
C VAL A 48 -5.58 -2.44 -5.00
N ILE A 49 -5.78 -1.33 -5.69
CA ILE A 49 -7.07 -0.63 -5.80
C ILE A 49 -8.13 -1.58 -6.35
N GLN A 50 -7.81 -2.32 -7.41
CA GLN A 50 -8.72 -3.29 -8.01
C GLN A 50 -9.21 -4.35 -7.03
N TYR A 51 -8.30 -4.99 -6.29
CA TYR A 51 -8.67 -6.10 -5.42
C TYR A 51 -9.24 -5.65 -4.08
N LEU A 52 -8.82 -4.52 -3.51
CA LEU A 52 -9.45 -3.96 -2.32
C LEU A 52 -10.88 -3.50 -2.62
N ALA A 53 -11.10 -2.84 -3.76
CA ALA A 53 -12.44 -2.46 -4.18
C ALA A 53 -13.33 -3.68 -4.44
N ALA A 54 -12.82 -4.69 -5.17
CA ALA A 54 -13.57 -5.92 -5.44
C ALA A 54 -13.90 -6.72 -4.17
N ALA A 55 -12.99 -6.71 -3.18
CA ALA A 55 -13.19 -7.38 -1.89
C ALA A 55 -14.26 -6.69 -1.02
N GLY A 56 -14.63 -5.45 -1.35
CA GLY A 56 -15.59 -4.66 -0.59
C GLY A 56 -14.95 -4.02 0.64
N VAL A 57 -13.72 -3.50 0.53
CA VAL A 57 -13.18 -2.58 1.54
C VAL A 57 -14.02 -1.31 1.53
N GLY A 58 -14.66 -1.00 2.65
CA GLY A 58 -15.74 -0.01 2.76
C GLY A 58 -15.37 1.41 2.35
N ARG A 59 -14.16 1.85 2.71
CA ARG A 59 -13.61 3.16 2.33
C ARG A 59 -12.23 3.00 1.71
N LEU A 60 -12.03 3.57 0.53
CA LEU A 60 -10.75 3.52 -0.18
C LEU A 60 -10.26 4.94 -0.52
N GLY A 61 -9.22 5.40 0.17
CA GLY A 61 -8.51 6.63 -0.18
C GLY A 61 -7.44 6.34 -1.23
N ILE A 62 -7.36 7.14 -2.28
CA ILE A 62 -6.38 6.98 -3.37
C ILE A 62 -5.61 8.29 -3.55
N VAL A 63 -4.31 8.25 -3.30
CA VAL A 63 -3.43 9.43 -3.42
C VAL A 63 -2.47 9.24 -4.57
N ASP A 64 -2.48 10.13 -5.55
CA ASP A 64 -1.51 10.15 -6.66
C ASP A 64 -1.46 11.55 -7.28
N ASP A 65 -0.27 12.09 -7.51
CA ASP A 65 -0.04 13.42 -8.09
C ASP A 65 0.23 13.42 -9.60
N ASP A 66 0.30 12.25 -10.22
CA ASP A 66 0.58 12.12 -11.65
C ASP A 66 -0.70 12.09 -12.50
N VAL A 67 -0.49 12.26 -13.81
CA VAL A 67 -1.48 12.01 -14.86
C VAL A 67 -1.23 10.68 -15.56
N VAL A 68 -2.28 10.09 -16.14
CA VAL A 68 -2.18 8.87 -16.93
C VAL A 68 -1.39 9.14 -18.21
N GLU A 69 -0.30 8.41 -18.42
CA GLU A 69 0.43 8.42 -19.68
C GLU A 69 0.26 7.12 -20.47
N ARG A 70 0.33 7.21 -21.80
CA ARG A 70 0.25 6.03 -22.68
C ARG A 70 1.33 4.98 -22.38
N SER A 71 2.51 5.43 -21.94
CA SER A 71 3.65 4.59 -21.52
C SER A 71 3.33 3.74 -20.28
N ASN A 72 2.30 4.13 -19.51
CA ASN A 72 1.91 3.49 -18.27
C ASN A 72 0.99 2.28 -18.49
N LEU A 73 0.20 2.30 -19.58
CA LEU A 73 -0.90 1.36 -19.83
C LEU A 73 -0.47 -0.09 -19.99
N GLN A 74 0.83 -0.36 -20.20
CA GLN A 74 1.38 -1.71 -20.24
C GLN A 74 1.40 -2.41 -18.87
N ARG A 75 1.22 -1.65 -17.76
CA ARG A 75 1.25 -2.18 -16.38
C ARG A 75 0.23 -1.56 -15.41
N GLN A 76 -0.38 -0.43 -15.74
CA GLN A 76 -1.37 0.25 -14.89
C GLN A 76 -2.78 -0.06 -15.38
N VAL A 77 -3.24 -1.29 -15.10
CA VAL A 77 -4.38 -1.93 -15.79
C VAL A 77 -5.77 -1.38 -15.42
N ILE A 78 -5.85 -0.49 -14.42
CA ILE A 78 -7.11 0.20 -14.06
C ILE A 78 -7.36 1.44 -14.94
N HIS A 79 -6.31 1.98 -15.57
CA HIS A 79 -6.42 3.11 -16.50
C HIS A 79 -6.60 2.62 -17.94
N ARG A 80 -7.33 3.41 -18.75
CA ARG A 80 -7.63 3.10 -20.14
C ARG A 80 -6.95 4.10 -21.08
N ASP A 81 -6.90 3.76 -22.37
CA ASP A 81 -6.36 4.68 -23.39
C ASP A 81 -7.11 6.01 -23.46
N ALA A 82 -8.41 5.98 -23.11
CA ALA A 82 -9.26 7.15 -23.01
C ALA A 82 -8.91 8.08 -21.84
N ASP A 83 -8.18 7.57 -20.84
CA ASP A 83 -7.82 8.34 -19.64
C ASP A 83 -6.50 9.11 -19.80
N VAL A 84 -5.78 8.93 -20.92
CA VAL A 84 -4.49 9.60 -21.13
C VAL A 84 -4.62 11.11 -20.97
N GLY A 85 -3.83 11.67 -20.06
CA GLY A 85 -3.82 13.09 -19.69
C GLY A 85 -4.73 13.45 -18.52
N ARG A 86 -5.55 12.53 -17.99
CA ARG A 86 -6.33 12.73 -16.77
C ARG A 86 -5.50 12.42 -15.52
N PRO A 87 -5.81 13.03 -14.36
CA PRO A 87 -5.22 12.63 -13.08
C PRO A 87 -5.42 11.14 -12.81
N LYS A 88 -4.36 10.46 -12.34
CA LYS A 88 -4.44 9.02 -12.04
C LYS A 88 -5.40 8.73 -10.89
N ALA A 89 -5.43 9.58 -9.86
CA ALA A 89 -6.34 9.44 -8.73
C ALA A 89 -7.81 9.46 -9.18
N GLU A 90 -8.20 10.42 -10.02
CA GLU A 90 -9.57 10.50 -10.57
C GLU A 90 -9.90 9.30 -11.49
N SER A 91 -8.96 8.89 -12.35
CA SER A 91 -9.16 7.70 -13.20
C SER A 91 -9.33 6.43 -12.38
N ALA A 92 -8.62 6.31 -11.26
CA ALA A 92 -8.75 5.18 -10.35
C ALA A 92 -10.08 5.20 -9.59
N GLU A 93 -10.53 6.37 -9.14
CA GLU A 93 -11.85 6.54 -8.51
C GLU A 93 -12.99 6.11 -9.45
N GLU A 94 -12.95 6.55 -10.71
CA GLU A 94 -13.95 6.14 -11.72
C GLU A 94 -13.93 4.62 -11.94
N PHE A 95 -12.75 4.02 -12.01
CA PHE A 95 -12.61 2.56 -12.10
C PHE A 95 -13.26 1.85 -10.90
N VAL A 96 -13.05 2.36 -9.68
CA VAL A 96 -13.62 1.79 -8.46
C VAL A 96 -15.14 1.92 -8.45
N ALA A 97 -15.67 3.10 -8.79
CA ALA A 97 -17.11 3.34 -8.84
C ALA A 97 -17.82 2.43 -9.86
N ASP A 98 -17.20 2.19 -11.01
CA ASP A 98 -17.68 1.24 -12.03
C ASP A 98 -17.64 -0.22 -11.54
N LEU A 99 -16.57 -0.60 -10.83
CA LEU A 99 -16.35 -1.97 -10.36
C LEU A 99 -17.26 -2.31 -9.18
N ASN A 100 -17.32 -1.43 -8.19
CA ASN A 100 -18.04 -1.64 -6.94
C ASN A 100 -18.67 -0.34 -6.43
N PRO A 101 -19.93 -0.05 -6.79
CA PRO A 101 -20.63 1.15 -6.35
C PRO A 101 -21.08 1.09 -4.88
N ASP A 102 -20.84 -0.03 -4.18
CA ASP A 102 -21.25 -0.24 -2.80
C ASP A 102 -20.25 0.33 -1.77
N ILE A 103 -19.08 0.81 -2.21
CA ILE A 103 -18.01 1.33 -1.34
C ILE A 103 -17.80 2.83 -1.54
N GLU A 104 -17.25 3.48 -0.52
CA GLU A 104 -16.79 4.86 -0.57
C GLU A 104 -15.38 4.92 -1.14
N VAL A 105 -15.15 5.80 -2.11
CA VAL A 105 -13.83 6.06 -2.69
C VAL A 105 -13.57 7.55 -2.70
N GLU A 106 -12.34 7.93 -2.38
CA GLU A 106 -11.89 9.32 -2.32
C GLU A 106 -10.57 9.47 -3.11
N ALA A 107 -10.63 10.18 -4.24
CA ALA A 107 -9.44 10.58 -5.00
C ALA A 107 -8.77 11.83 -4.41
N MET A 108 -7.45 11.78 -4.22
CA MET A 108 -6.61 12.89 -3.79
C MET A 108 -5.49 13.14 -4.80
N GLU A 109 -5.67 14.13 -5.68
CA GLU A 109 -4.68 14.55 -6.68
C GLU A 109 -3.58 15.42 -6.03
N ARG A 110 -2.69 14.79 -5.25
CA ARG A 110 -1.62 15.49 -4.55
C ARG A 110 -0.52 14.55 -4.05
N ARG A 111 0.64 15.12 -3.76
CA ARG A 111 1.61 14.49 -2.86
C ARG A 111 1.20 14.71 -1.42
N ILE A 112 1.43 13.69 -0.60
CA ILE A 112 1.32 13.79 0.85
C ILE A 112 2.50 14.63 1.34
N ALA A 113 2.22 15.73 2.03
CA ALA A 113 3.26 16.51 2.69
C ALA A 113 3.56 15.95 4.10
N PRO A 114 4.78 16.06 4.62
CA PRO A 114 5.12 15.56 5.96
C PRO A 114 4.22 16.10 7.07
N GLU A 115 3.77 17.35 6.96
CA GLU A 115 2.96 18.02 7.99
C GLU A 115 1.55 17.45 8.12
N GLU A 116 1.06 16.75 7.10
CA GLU A 116 -0.27 16.14 7.09
C GLU A 116 -0.26 14.62 7.09
N ALA A 117 0.89 14.00 6.82
CA ALA A 117 1.03 12.56 6.67
C ALA A 117 0.43 11.80 7.87
N ARG A 118 0.72 12.24 9.09
CA ARG A 118 0.21 11.64 10.34
C ARG A 118 -1.32 11.65 10.39
N ASN A 119 -1.94 12.81 10.25
CA ASN A 119 -3.39 12.95 10.31
C ASN A 119 -4.06 12.13 9.20
N LEU A 120 -3.47 12.14 8.00
CA LEU A 120 -4.00 11.40 6.87
C LEU A 120 -3.96 9.89 7.10
N VAL A 121 -2.84 9.32 7.58
CA VAL A 121 -2.75 7.87 7.80
C VAL A 121 -3.61 7.40 8.97
N ALA A 122 -3.76 8.24 10.02
CA ALA A 122 -4.57 7.92 11.20
C ALA A 122 -6.07 7.75 10.90
N ASP A 123 -6.55 8.29 9.78
CA ASP A 123 -7.94 8.18 9.32
C ASP A 123 -8.25 6.82 8.63
N TYR A 124 -7.29 5.90 8.55
CA TYR A 124 -7.43 4.62 7.86
C TYR A 124 -6.95 3.43 8.72
N ASP A 125 -7.56 2.27 8.52
CA ASP A 125 -7.20 1.04 9.25
C ASP A 125 -5.92 0.38 8.72
N VAL A 126 -5.59 0.60 7.45
CA VAL A 126 -4.36 0.12 6.82
C VAL A 126 -3.91 1.07 5.71
N VAL A 127 -2.59 1.26 5.58
CA VAL A 127 -1.98 2.00 4.48
C VAL A 127 -1.27 1.02 3.55
N VAL A 128 -1.34 1.26 2.24
CA VAL A 128 -0.61 0.49 1.22
C VAL A 128 0.30 1.43 0.45
N ASP A 129 1.60 1.22 0.60
CA ASP A 129 2.63 1.99 -0.09
C ASP A 129 2.90 1.37 -1.47
N CYS A 130 2.39 2.05 -2.49
CA CYS A 130 2.55 1.70 -3.90
C CYS A 130 3.48 2.68 -4.62
N THR A 131 4.32 3.41 -3.88
CA THR A 131 5.16 4.48 -4.39
C THR A 131 6.51 3.99 -4.93
N ASP A 132 7.09 4.77 -5.83
CA ASP A 132 8.38 4.46 -6.47
C ASP A 132 9.53 5.37 -6.03
N ASN A 133 9.31 6.20 -5.00
CA ASN A 133 10.31 7.15 -4.51
C ASN A 133 10.60 6.96 -3.02
N PHE A 134 11.87 7.08 -2.64
CA PHE A 134 12.30 6.89 -1.24
C PHE A 134 11.69 7.89 -0.25
N PRO A 135 11.61 9.21 -0.53
CA PRO A 135 11.05 10.17 0.42
C PRO A 135 9.68 9.77 0.95
N THR A 136 8.77 9.38 0.05
CA THR A 136 7.40 8.99 0.44
C THR A 136 7.41 7.67 1.22
N ARG A 137 8.24 6.69 0.87
CA ARG A 137 8.36 5.41 1.60
C ARG A 137 8.77 5.62 3.06
N TYR A 138 9.80 6.43 3.28
CA TYR A 138 10.26 6.75 4.64
C TYR A 138 9.23 7.56 5.42
N MET A 139 8.61 8.57 4.79
CA MET A 139 7.57 9.37 5.44
C MET A 139 6.35 8.52 5.82
N LEU A 140 5.86 7.65 4.93
CA LEU A 140 4.74 6.75 5.24
C LEU A 140 5.09 5.78 6.36
N ASN A 141 6.29 5.21 6.34
CA ASN A 141 6.78 4.38 7.44
C ASN A 141 6.72 5.11 8.77
N ASP A 142 7.30 6.31 8.82
CA ASP A 142 7.44 7.07 10.06
C ASP A 142 6.06 7.49 10.57
N ALA A 143 5.18 8.00 9.69
CA ALA A 143 3.81 8.36 10.03
C ALA A 143 2.99 7.17 10.55
N CYS A 144 3.02 6.05 9.83
CA CYS A 144 2.26 4.84 10.19
C CYS A 144 2.75 4.25 11.52
N GLN A 145 4.07 4.24 11.75
CA GLN A 145 4.65 3.73 12.99
C GLN A 145 4.24 4.60 14.20
N ILE A 146 4.24 5.92 14.06
CA ILE A 146 3.83 6.85 15.13
C ILE A 146 2.33 6.74 15.43
N GLU A 147 1.49 6.70 14.39
CA GLU A 147 0.03 6.65 14.55
C GLU A 147 -0.52 5.25 14.85
N GLY A 148 0.34 4.23 14.85
CA GLY A 148 -0.08 2.86 15.14
C GLY A 148 -0.91 2.23 14.01
N VAL A 149 -0.67 2.61 12.76
CA VAL A 149 -1.38 2.11 11.58
C VAL A 149 -0.49 1.11 10.82
N PRO A 150 -0.95 -0.10 10.48
CA PRO A 150 -0.19 -1.03 9.66
C PRO A 150 0.05 -0.52 8.24
N LEU A 151 1.26 -0.76 7.71
CA LEU A 151 1.68 -0.37 6.36
C LEU A 151 2.08 -1.61 5.53
N CYS A 152 1.38 -1.84 4.42
CA CYS A 152 1.72 -2.87 3.43
C CYS A 152 2.62 -2.28 2.34
N HIS A 153 3.92 -2.56 2.42
CA HIS A 153 4.92 -2.01 1.52
C HIS A 153 5.21 -2.95 0.33
N GLY A 154 5.37 -2.36 -0.85
CA GLY A 154 5.83 -3.06 -2.05
C GLY A 154 6.85 -2.23 -2.83
N ALA A 155 7.86 -2.91 -3.36
CA ALA A 155 8.84 -2.31 -4.25
C ALA A 155 9.19 -3.27 -5.39
N ILE A 156 9.61 -2.71 -6.53
CA ILE A 156 10.01 -3.48 -7.72
C ILE A 156 11.25 -2.90 -8.35
N TYR A 157 12.04 -3.78 -8.96
CA TYR A 157 13.21 -3.40 -9.75
C TYR A 157 13.44 -4.44 -10.85
N LYS A 158 13.33 -4.03 -12.12
CA LYS A 158 13.49 -4.90 -13.31
C LYS A 158 12.56 -6.13 -13.31
N PHE A 159 13.02 -7.23 -12.72
CA PHE A 159 12.35 -8.54 -12.62
C PHE A 159 12.10 -8.97 -11.17
N GLU A 160 12.51 -8.15 -10.20
CA GLU A 160 12.52 -8.49 -8.78
C GLU A 160 11.48 -7.65 -8.05
N GLY A 161 10.71 -8.29 -7.18
CA GLY A 161 9.73 -7.68 -6.30
C GLY A 161 10.08 -7.90 -4.84
N GLN A 162 9.72 -6.93 -4.00
CA GLN A 162 9.90 -6.97 -2.55
C GLN A 162 8.58 -6.57 -1.89
N ILE A 163 8.15 -7.34 -0.88
CA ILE A 163 6.92 -7.10 -0.12
C ILE A 163 7.21 -7.29 1.37
N THR A 164 6.70 -6.41 2.20
CA THR A 164 6.64 -6.61 3.65
C THR A 164 5.42 -5.92 4.25
N THR A 165 5.01 -6.38 5.43
CA THR A 165 4.00 -5.69 6.26
C THR A 165 4.72 -5.08 7.45
N LEU A 166 4.55 -3.79 7.64
CA LEU A 166 5.11 -3.03 8.76
C LEU A 166 3.98 -2.83 9.76
N SER A 167 3.99 -3.59 10.84
CA SER A 167 3.00 -3.46 11.92
C SER A 167 3.58 -2.61 13.05
N PRO A 168 2.76 -1.87 13.81
CA PRO A 168 3.22 -1.04 14.93
C PRO A 168 4.03 -1.81 15.98
N ASP A 169 3.66 -3.07 16.23
CA ASP A 169 4.34 -3.95 17.19
C ASP A 169 5.60 -4.63 16.63
N GLY A 170 5.94 -4.40 15.36
CA GLY A 170 7.03 -5.05 14.63
C GLY A 170 8.19 -4.11 14.30
N PRO A 171 9.21 -4.61 13.58
CA PRO A 171 10.24 -3.77 13.00
C PRO A 171 9.69 -2.88 11.86
N CYS A 172 10.00 -1.59 11.92
CA CYS A 172 9.62 -0.64 10.87
C CYS A 172 10.57 -0.69 9.66
N TYR A 173 10.27 0.05 8.58
CA TYR A 173 11.06 0.12 7.36
C TYR A 173 12.51 0.55 7.65
N ARG A 174 12.72 1.51 8.57
CA ARG A 174 14.06 1.96 8.97
C ARG A 174 14.89 0.90 9.70
N CYS A 175 14.25 -0.11 10.30
CA CYS A 175 14.98 -1.25 10.85
C CYS A 175 15.57 -2.14 9.75
N LEU A 176 14.92 -2.18 8.58
CA LEU A 176 15.35 -2.94 7.42
C LEU A 176 16.32 -2.13 6.54
N PHE A 177 16.01 -0.86 6.30
CA PHE A 177 16.79 0.10 5.52
C PHE A 177 16.98 1.39 6.34
N PRO A 178 18.09 1.52 7.08
CA PRO A 178 18.27 2.65 8.01
C PRO A 178 18.25 4.03 7.35
N GLU A 179 18.87 4.15 6.17
CA GLU A 179 19.02 5.40 5.43
C GLU A 179 18.63 5.21 3.97
N ALA A 180 18.08 6.27 3.36
CA ALA A 180 17.81 6.24 1.93
C ALA A 180 19.13 6.20 1.14
N PRO A 181 19.17 5.53 -0.03
CA PRO A 181 20.30 5.65 -0.93
C PRO A 181 20.52 7.12 -1.33
N GLU A 182 21.77 7.50 -1.60
CA GLU A 182 22.08 8.85 -2.06
C GLU A 182 21.26 9.22 -3.31
N PRO A 183 20.71 10.45 -3.41
CA PRO A 183 19.91 10.86 -4.55
C PRO A 183 20.61 10.61 -5.89
N GLY A 184 19.90 9.94 -6.80
CA GLY A 184 20.42 9.62 -8.15
C GLY A 184 21.28 8.35 -8.25
N THR A 185 21.53 7.64 -7.16
CA THR A 185 22.28 6.36 -7.20
C THR A 185 21.44 5.16 -7.62
N VAL A 186 20.13 5.21 -7.34
CA VAL A 186 19.17 4.19 -7.76
C VAL A 186 18.35 4.75 -8.92
N PRO A 187 18.43 4.16 -10.13
CA PRO A 187 17.66 4.62 -11.27
C PRO A 187 16.17 4.28 -11.09
N ASP A 188 15.30 5.18 -11.55
CA ASP A 188 13.85 4.98 -11.46
C ASP A 188 13.35 3.85 -12.41
N CYS A 189 12.13 3.40 -12.18
CA CYS A 189 11.52 2.35 -13.00
C CYS A 189 11.26 2.80 -14.45
N ALA A 190 11.05 4.10 -14.68
CA ALA A 190 10.77 4.66 -15.99
C ALA A 190 12.00 4.61 -16.92
N THR A 191 13.19 4.79 -16.35
CA THR A 191 14.47 4.78 -17.06
C THR A 191 15.07 3.37 -17.15
N THR A 192 14.90 2.54 -16.12
CA THR A 192 15.47 1.19 -16.08
C THR A 192 14.62 0.17 -16.87
N GLY A 193 13.31 0.42 -16.97
CA GLY A 193 12.35 -0.54 -17.48
C GLY A 193 11.97 -1.61 -16.45
N VAL A 194 10.72 -2.07 -16.54
CA VAL A 194 10.16 -3.09 -15.65
C VAL A 194 9.29 -4.06 -16.45
N LEU A 195 9.36 -5.35 -16.13
CA LEU A 195 8.46 -6.35 -16.71
C LEU A 195 7.02 -6.03 -16.30
N GLY A 196 6.13 -5.71 -17.24
CA GLY A 196 4.80 -5.15 -16.94
C GLY A 196 3.93 -5.93 -15.95
N VAL A 197 4.03 -7.26 -15.96
CA VAL A 197 3.28 -8.14 -15.04
C VAL A 197 3.83 -8.14 -13.61
N LEU A 198 5.11 -7.80 -13.42
CA LEU A 198 5.77 -7.82 -12.10
C LEU A 198 5.04 -6.91 -11.09
N PRO A 199 4.79 -5.61 -11.37
CA PRO A 199 3.99 -4.76 -10.50
C PRO A 199 2.60 -5.34 -10.21
N GLY A 200 1.98 -5.98 -11.21
CA GLY A 200 0.71 -6.70 -11.07
C GLY A 200 0.77 -7.79 -9.99
N THR A 201 1.78 -8.66 -10.06
CA THR A 201 1.99 -9.73 -9.08
C THR A 201 2.28 -9.16 -7.68
N VAL A 202 3.19 -8.19 -7.58
CA VAL A 202 3.59 -7.60 -6.30
C VAL A 202 2.42 -6.85 -5.65
N GLY A 203 1.66 -6.07 -6.42
CA GLY A 203 0.48 -5.38 -5.90
C GLY A 203 -0.65 -6.32 -5.48
N CYS A 204 -0.84 -7.47 -6.14
CA CYS A 204 -1.75 -8.51 -5.63
C CYS A 204 -1.30 -9.08 -4.27
N LEU A 205 0.01 -9.24 -4.06
CA LEU A 205 0.55 -9.66 -2.77
C LEU A 205 0.34 -8.57 -1.70
N GLN A 206 0.54 -7.29 -2.04
CA GLN A 206 0.21 -6.18 -1.15
C GLN A 206 -1.27 -6.15 -0.77
N ALA A 207 -2.17 -6.32 -1.74
CA ALA A 207 -3.62 -6.40 -1.50
C ALA A 207 -3.97 -7.58 -0.58
N THR A 208 -3.27 -8.71 -0.74
CA THR A 208 -3.44 -9.88 0.13
C THR A 208 -3.05 -9.56 1.57
N GLU A 209 -1.91 -8.90 1.79
CA GLU A 209 -1.50 -8.46 3.13
C GLU A 209 -2.48 -7.45 3.74
N ALA A 210 -2.96 -6.48 2.97
CA ALA A 210 -3.94 -5.50 3.44
C ALA A 210 -5.27 -6.15 3.84
N VAL A 211 -5.80 -7.09 3.03
CA VAL A 211 -7.00 -7.86 3.36
C VAL A 211 -6.79 -8.69 4.63
N LYS A 212 -5.62 -9.33 4.78
CA LYS A 212 -5.28 -10.07 6.01
C LYS A 212 -5.25 -9.17 7.24
N VAL A 213 -4.70 -7.96 7.13
CA VAL A 213 -4.68 -6.96 8.22
C VAL A 213 -6.13 -6.62 8.61
N LEU A 214 -6.96 -6.22 7.64
CA LEU A 214 -8.37 -5.84 7.89
C LEU A 214 -9.19 -6.98 8.49
N LEU A 215 -8.91 -8.22 8.10
CA LEU A 215 -9.56 -9.43 8.61
C LEU A 215 -8.92 -9.97 9.90
N GLY A 216 -7.75 -9.48 10.32
CA GLY A 216 -6.97 -10.10 11.40
C GLY A 216 -6.70 -11.58 11.13
N LEU A 217 -6.42 -11.94 9.87
CA LEU A 217 -6.36 -13.32 9.39
C LEU A 217 -4.92 -13.76 9.08
N GLY A 218 -4.57 -14.96 9.55
CA GLY A 218 -3.29 -15.60 9.28
C GLY A 218 -2.10 -14.83 9.88
N GLU A 219 -0.91 -15.06 9.32
CA GLU A 219 0.30 -14.33 9.69
C GLU A 219 0.69 -13.35 8.59
N THR A 220 0.77 -12.05 8.90
CA THR A 220 1.27 -11.01 8.01
C THR A 220 2.78 -11.14 7.75
N LEU A 221 3.31 -10.40 6.78
CA LEU A 221 4.75 -10.33 6.51
C LEU A 221 5.55 -9.52 7.56
N THR A 222 4.97 -9.23 8.74
CA THR A 222 5.64 -8.52 9.82
C THR A 222 6.95 -9.20 10.22
N GLY A 223 8.07 -8.46 10.11
CA GLY A 223 9.43 -8.96 10.37
C GLY A 223 9.97 -9.91 9.30
N ARG A 224 9.35 -9.96 8.11
CA ARG A 224 9.72 -10.85 7.00
C ARG A 224 9.66 -10.11 5.67
N LEU A 225 10.79 -9.99 4.98
CA LEU A 225 10.85 -9.46 3.62
C LEU A 225 10.66 -10.60 2.62
N LEU A 226 9.56 -10.55 1.85
CA LEU A 226 9.32 -11.48 0.75
C LEU A 226 9.97 -10.95 -0.53
N PHE A 227 10.90 -11.71 -1.09
CA PHE A 227 11.49 -11.51 -2.40
C PHE A 227 10.80 -12.37 -3.44
N TYR A 228 10.50 -11.78 -4.59
CA TYR A 228 9.95 -12.47 -5.77
C TYR A 228 10.87 -12.23 -6.97
N ASP A 229 11.42 -13.30 -7.56
CA ASP A 229 12.13 -13.22 -8.86
C ASP A 229 11.23 -13.74 -9.99
N ALA A 230 10.80 -12.84 -10.88
CA ALA A 230 9.92 -13.17 -11.99
C ALA A 230 10.60 -13.98 -13.13
N ARG A 231 11.93 -14.01 -13.19
CA ARG A 231 12.67 -14.83 -14.18
C ARG A 231 12.63 -16.29 -13.79
N GLU A 232 12.77 -16.56 -12.50
CA GLU A 232 12.80 -17.92 -11.94
C GLU A 232 11.42 -18.38 -11.44
N LEU A 233 10.47 -17.44 -11.27
CA LEU A 233 9.20 -17.65 -10.57
C LEU A 233 9.41 -18.21 -9.16
N SER A 234 10.39 -17.66 -8.44
CA SER A 234 10.77 -18.07 -7.09
C SER A 234 10.35 -17.04 -6.04
N PHE A 235 10.10 -17.54 -4.82
CA PHE A 235 9.79 -16.74 -3.65
C PHE A 235 10.76 -17.11 -2.52
N GLU A 236 11.41 -16.11 -1.94
CA GLU A 236 12.29 -16.27 -0.78
C GLU A 236 11.87 -15.30 0.31
N THR A 237 11.94 -15.72 1.57
CA THR A 237 11.61 -14.87 2.71
C THR A 237 12.82 -14.68 3.60
N VAL A 238 13.18 -13.42 3.85
CA VAL A 238 14.31 -13.04 4.69
C VAL A 238 13.76 -12.40 5.98
N PRO A 239 14.03 -12.98 7.17
CA PRO A 239 13.59 -12.38 8.42
C PRO A 239 14.44 -11.14 8.76
N TYR A 240 13.82 -10.15 9.39
CA TYR A 240 14.49 -8.97 9.94
C TYR A 240 13.89 -8.61 11.31
N GLN A 241 14.66 -7.90 12.12
CA GLN A 241 14.33 -7.65 13.52
C GLN A 241 14.31 -6.16 13.83
N ARG A 242 13.64 -5.81 14.94
CA ARG A 242 13.60 -4.44 15.44
C ARG A 242 15.01 -4.04 15.87
N ASN A 243 15.47 -2.89 15.39
CA ASN A 243 16.71 -2.29 15.84
C ASN A 243 16.41 -1.42 17.08
N PRO A 244 16.98 -1.70 18.27
CA PRO A 244 16.80 -0.87 19.46
C PRO A 244 17.24 0.59 19.25
N ASP A 245 18.21 0.81 18.37
CA ASP A 245 18.74 2.12 18.02
C ASP A 245 18.01 2.75 16.80
N CYS A 246 16.85 2.23 16.41
CA CYS A 246 16.08 2.79 15.31
C CYS A 246 15.58 4.20 15.69
N PRO A 247 15.79 5.24 14.85
CA PRO A 247 15.37 6.61 15.20
C PRO A 247 13.85 6.80 15.25
N VAL A 248 13.06 5.78 14.89
CA VAL A 248 11.60 5.87 14.81
C VAL A 248 10.91 4.89 15.74
N CYS A 249 11.29 3.61 15.69
CA CYS A 249 10.72 2.60 16.59
C CYS A 249 11.72 2.10 17.63
N GLY A 250 12.86 2.75 17.83
CA GLY A 250 13.81 2.41 18.88
C GLY A 250 13.32 2.83 20.27
N ASP A 251 14.17 2.66 21.28
CA ASP A 251 13.84 3.04 22.66
C ASP A 251 13.65 4.56 22.82
N ASP A 252 14.39 5.35 22.04
CA ASP A 252 14.32 6.82 21.96
C ASP A 252 13.79 7.28 20.58
N GLY A 253 12.79 6.57 20.04
CA GLY A 253 12.19 6.89 18.74
C GLY A 253 11.46 8.23 18.72
N ILE A 254 11.38 8.86 17.53
CA ILE A 254 10.61 10.10 17.35
C ILE A 254 9.10 9.90 17.55
N ASP A 255 8.45 10.90 18.14
CA ASP A 255 6.99 10.95 18.32
C ASP A 255 6.30 11.88 17.30
N ASP A 256 7.08 12.54 16.43
CA ASP A 256 6.60 13.46 15.39
C ASP A 256 7.53 13.47 14.18
N LEU A 257 7.01 13.94 13.04
CA LEU A 257 7.78 14.07 11.79
C LEU A 257 8.52 15.41 11.68
N ALA A 258 8.27 16.35 12.60
CA ALA A 258 8.96 17.63 12.63
C ALA A 258 10.48 17.43 12.76
N GLY A 259 11.25 17.99 11.82
CA GLY A 259 12.71 17.91 11.82
C GLY A 259 13.30 16.71 11.07
N VAL A 260 12.47 15.86 10.45
CA VAL A 260 12.94 14.83 9.52
C VAL A 260 13.08 15.41 8.12
N ASP A 261 14.27 15.27 7.52
CA ASP A 261 14.54 15.75 6.17
C ASP A 261 14.30 14.63 5.14
N TYR A 262 13.08 14.57 4.60
CA TYR A 262 12.73 13.59 3.57
C TYR A 262 13.28 13.94 2.18
N ASP A 263 13.62 15.21 1.92
CA ASP A 263 14.13 15.67 0.64
C ASP A 263 15.66 15.50 0.51
N GLY A 264 16.38 15.53 1.63
CA GLY A 264 17.85 15.49 1.72
C GLY A 264 18.46 14.14 2.14
N GLY A 265 17.74 13.03 1.96
CA GLY A 265 18.25 11.68 2.25
C GLY A 265 17.48 10.92 3.33
N CYS A 266 16.32 11.43 3.74
CA CYS A 266 15.44 10.80 4.74
C CYS A 266 16.10 10.65 6.12
N GLY A 267 17.06 11.52 6.45
CA GLY A 267 17.74 11.53 7.73
C GLY A 267 16.85 12.06 8.86
N VAL A 268 16.88 11.40 10.01
CA VAL A 268 16.30 11.92 11.25
C VAL A 268 17.41 12.64 11.99
N ALA A 269 17.24 13.94 12.25
CA ALA A 269 18.21 14.68 13.05
C ALA A 269 18.21 14.14 14.49
N SER A 270 19.37 13.69 14.97
CA SER A 270 19.59 13.40 16.38
C SER A 270 19.93 14.71 17.11
N ASP A 271 19.13 15.08 18.12
CA ASP A 271 19.47 16.15 19.07
C ASP A 271 20.73 15.80 19.90
#